data_AF-N8WKG5-F1
#
_entry.id   AF-N8WKG5-F1
#
_cell.length_a   1.000
_cell.length_b   1.000
_cell.length_c   1.000
_cell.angle_alpha   90.00
_cell.angle_beta   90.00
_cell.angle_gamma   90.00
#
_symmetry.space_group_name_H-M   'P 1'
#
loop_
_entity.id
_entity.type
_entity.pdbx_description
1 polymer ?
#
loop_
_entity_poly.entity_id
_entity_poly.type
_entity_poly.pdbx_seq_one_letter_code
_entity_poly.pdbx_strand_id
1 'polypeptide(L)'
;MSSLFKLTALCVVSAALFTGCASTSTSTENVKTVTLNAVSAQGVGESIGTVLLSDSPAGLVIRTNLKQLPAGERGFHIHENGSCAPAMKDGKMGAALAAGSHYNPNQAPITVRQQPVISVIYPH
;
A
#
# COMPACT_ATOMS: atom_id res chain seq x y z
N MET A 1 53.36 42.54 22.79
CA MET A 1 51.96 42.27 23.18
C MET A 1 51.02 42.06 21.98
N SER A 2 51.51 41.99 20.74
CA SER A 2 50.70 41.91 19.51
C SER A 2 50.68 40.52 18.83
N SER A 3 51.50 39.57 19.29
CA SER A 3 51.60 38.24 18.69
C SER A 3 50.72 37.16 19.36
N LEU A 4 50.19 37.45 20.56
CA LEU A 4 49.32 36.53 21.31
C LEU A 4 47.85 36.57 20.80
N PHE A 5 47.41 37.71 20.25
CA PHE A 5 46.08 37.86 19.65
C PHE A 5 45.94 37.19 18.28
N LYS A 6 47.04 36.93 17.57
CA LYS A 6 47.00 36.27 16.25
C LYS A 6 46.96 34.75 16.34
N LEU A 7 47.50 34.16 17.42
CA LEU A 7 47.45 32.72 17.64
C LEU A 7 46.08 32.24 18.13
N THR A 8 45.36 33.05 18.91
CA THR A 8 44.01 32.69 19.36
C THR A 8 42.98 32.74 18.23
N ALA A 9 43.21 33.58 17.21
CA ALA A 9 42.36 33.65 16.02
C ALA A 9 42.49 32.44 15.07
N LEU A 10 43.58 31.67 15.18
CA LEU A 10 43.82 30.52 14.29
C LEU A 10 43.23 29.20 14.84
N CYS A 11 43.05 29.08 16.16
CA CYS A 11 42.46 27.87 16.75
C CYS A 11 40.93 27.81 16.68
N VAL A 12 40.24 28.93 16.50
CA VAL A 12 38.76 28.98 16.50
C VAL A 12 38.16 28.56 15.15
N VAL A 13 38.95 28.58 14.07
CA VAL A 13 38.45 28.24 12.71
C VAL A 13 38.43 26.72 12.46
N SER A 14 39.19 25.93 13.21
CA SER A 14 39.33 24.48 12.96
C SER A 14 38.28 23.60 13.65
N ALA A 15 37.48 24.12 14.58
CA ALA A 15 36.55 23.32 15.39
C ALA A 15 35.09 23.31 14.88
N ALA A 16 34.76 24.05 13.82
CA ALA A 16 33.38 24.30 13.41
C ALA A 16 32.91 23.48 12.19
N LEU A 17 33.62 22.42 11.77
CA LEU A 17 33.37 21.72 10.51
C LEU A 17 32.91 20.26 10.64
N PHE A 18 32.61 19.76 11.84
CA PHE A 18 32.18 18.36 12.04
C PHE A 18 30.80 18.20 12.69
N THR A 19 29.89 19.15 12.50
CA THR A 19 28.45 18.87 12.72
C THR A 19 27.87 18.23 11.46
N GLY A 20 28.34 17.02 11.16
CA GLY A 20 27.70 16.15 10.18
C GLY A 20 26.33 15.75 10.70
N CYS A 21 25.27 16.19 10.03
CA CYS A 21 23.92 15.71 10.27
C CYS A 21 23.92 14.18 10.17
N ALA A 22 23.79 13.49 11.30
CA ALA A 22 23.32 12.12 11.31
C ALA A 22 21.85 12.16 10.90
N SER A 23 21.59 12.19 9.59
CA SER A 23 20.28 11.87 9.04
C SER A 23 20.07 10.38 9.26
N THR A 24 19.55 10.02 10.44
CA THR A 24 18.87 8.75 10.60
C THR A 24 17.70 8.77 9.62
N SER A 25 17.85 8.11 8.48
CA SER A 25 16.71 7.74 7.64
C SER A 25 15.84 6.82 8.49
N THR A 26 14.88 7.39 9.20
CA THR A 26 13.80 6.64 9.81
C THR A 26 13.08 5.97 8.64
N SER A 27 13.41 4.70 8.39
CA SER A 27 12.66 3.84 7.48
C SER A 27 11.27 3.71 8.09
N THR A 28 10.37 4.62 7.75
CA THR A 28 8.95 4.43 7.98
C THR A 28 8.55 3.29 7.07
N GLU A 29 8.56 2.07 7.62
CA GLU A 29 7.96 0.89 7.01
C GLU A 29 6.55 1.29 6.56
N ASN A 30 6.35 1.43 5.25
CA ASN A 30 5.05 1.77 4.69
C ASN A 30 4.18 0.52 4.78
N VAL A 31 3.43 0.43 5.88
CA VAL A 31 2.59 -0.71 6.20
C VAL A 31 1.15 -0.25 6.30
N LYS A 32 0.28 -0.91 5.53
CA LYS A 32 -1.16 -0.67 5.51
C LYS A 32 -1.92 -1.96 5.76
N THR A 33 -2.80 -1.95 6.75
CA THR A 33 -3.76 -3.03 6.97
C THR A 33 -5.10 -2.66 6.35
N VAL A 34 -5.66 -3.58 5.56
CA VAL A 34 -6.96 -3.45 4.92
C VAL A 34 -7.89 -4.55 5.45
N THR A 35 -9.07 -4.18 5.89
CA THR A 35 -10.12 -5.14 6.26
C THR A 35 -10.80 -5.67 5.01
N LEU A 36 -10.94 -6.99 4.93
CA LEU A 36 -11.66 -7.65 3.85
C LEU A 36 -13.01 -8.14 4.34
N ASN A 37 -14.04 -7.88 3.55
CA ASN A 37 -15.42 -8.27 3.82
C ASN A 37 -15.92 -9.22 2.74
N ALA A 38 -16.81 -10.12 3.11
CA ALA A 38 -17.60 -10.88 2.16
C ALA A 38 -18.47 -9.92 1.32
N VAL A 39 -18.73 -10.25 0.05
CA VAL A 39 -19.55 -9.44 -0.85
C VAL A 39 -20.58 -10.32 -1.55
N SER A 40 -21.76 -9.77 -1.77
CA SER A 40 -22.82 -10.40 -2.53
C SER A 40 -23.55 -9.37 -3.40
N ALA A 41 -24.50 -9.82 -4.22
CA ALA A 41 -25.37 -8.93 -4.97
C ALA A 41 -26.24 -8.04 -4.05
N GLN A 42 -26.37 -8.41 -2.77
CA GLN A 42 -27.14 -7.66 -1.78
C GLN A 42 -26.31 -6.58 -1.08
N GLY A 43 -24.98 -6.64 -1.14
CA GLY A 43 -24.13 -5.66 -0.46
C GLY A 43 -22.79 -6.20 0.02
N VAL A 44 -22.16 -5.38 0.88
CA VAL A 44 -21.00 -5.75 1.66
C VAL A 44 -21.46 -6.42 2.95
N GLY A 45 -20.98 -7.63 3.20
CA GLY A 45 -21.29 -8.44 4.37
C GLY A 45 -20.22 -8.34 5.46
N GLU A 46 -20.12 -9.40 6.27
CA GLU A 46 -19.20 -9.47 7.41
C GLU A 46 -17.73 -9.47 7.00
N SER A 47 -16.87 -9.05 7.93
CA SER A 47 -15.43 -9.16 7.76
C SER A 47 -14.96 -10.62 7.79
N ILE A 48 -14.20 -10.99 6.77
CA ILE A 48 -13.54 -12.30 6.63
C ILE A 48 -12.06 -12.24 7.01
N GLY A 49 -11.59 -11.11 7.56
CA GLY A 49 -10.21 -10.94 8.02
C GLY A 49 -9.52 -9.71 7.43
N THR A 50 -8.20 -9.78 7.32
CA THR A 50 -7.37 -8.63 6.92
C THR A 50 -6.30 -8.99 5.90
N VAL A 51 -5.82 -7.96 5.21
CA VAL A 51 -4.65 -7.99 4.35
C VAL A 51 -3.66 -6.95 4.84
N LEU A 52 -2.42 -7.37 5.07
CA LEU A 52 -1.30 -6.49 5.33
C LEU A 52 -0.55 -6.23 4.03
N LEU A 53 -0.43 -4.96 3.68
CA LEU A 53 0.35 -4.44 2.57
C LEU A 53 1.61 -3.81 3.16
N SER A 54 2.77 -4.24 2.71
CA SER A 54 4.05 -3.68 3.16
C SER A 54 5.02 -3.55 2.01
N ASP A 55 5.68 -2.42 1.88
CA ASP A 55 6.74 -2.24 0.89
C ASP A 55 7.96 -3.10 1.23
N SER A 56 8.67 -3.55 0.19
CA SER A 56 9.96 -4.23 0.30
C SER A 56 10.87 -3.83 -0.87
N PRO A 57 12.18 -4.09 -0.80
CA PRO A 57 13.08 -3.83 -1.93
C PRO A 57 12.70 -4.57 -3.23
N ALA A 58 11.94 -5.66 -3.13
CA ALA A 58 11.45 -6.44 -4.28
C ALA A 58 10.05 -6.02 -4.75
N GLY A 59 9.43 -5.01 -4.12
CA GLY A 59 8.08 -4.55 -4.39
C GLY A 59 7.11 -4.82 -3.24
N LEU A 60 5.81 -4.69 -3.53
CA LEU A 60 4.74 -4.82 -2.55
C LEU A 60 4.59 -6.26 -2.05
N VAL A 61 4.66 -6.44 -0.73
CA VAL A 61 4.36 -7.71 -0.06
C VAL A 61 2.92 -7.69 0.45
N ILE A 62 2.17 -8.74 0.11
CA ILE A 62 0.77 -8.90 0.49
C ILE A 62 0.65 -10.12 1.38
N ARG A 63 0.24 -9.93 2.63
CA ARG A 63 0.01 -11.02 3.59
C ARG A 63 -1.46 -11.06 3.99
N THR A 64 -2.12 -12.18 3.71
CA THR A 64 -3.54 -12.36 4.00
C THR A 64 -3.73 -13.11 5.32
N ASN A 65 -4.64 -12.63 6.16
CA ASN A 65 -5.16 -13.38 7.30
C ASN A 65 -6.68 -13.49 7.12
N LEU A 66 -7.12 -14.51 6.36
CA LEU A 66 -8.50 -14.67 5.93
C LEU A 66 -9.10 -15.99 6.42
N LYS A 67 -10.39 -15.96 6.71
CA LYS A 67 -11.20 -17.10 7.19
C LYS A 67 -12.48 -17.23 6.36
N GLN A 68 -13.22 -18.32 6.56
CA GLN A 68 -14.54 -18.55 5.94
C GLN A 68 -14.51 -18.61 4.40
N LEU A 69 -13.34 -18.88 3.82
CA LEU A 69 -13.18 -19.15 2.40
C LEU A 69 -13.08 -20.67 2.19
N PRO A 70 -13.78 -21.24 1.19
CA PRO A 70 -13.53 -22.62 0.79
C PRO A 70 -12.07 -22.81 0.36
N ALA A 71 -11.49 -23.95 0.70
CA ALA A 71 -10.11 -24.30 0.39
C ALA A 71 -9.82 -24.26 -1.12
N GLY A 72 -8.58 -23.90 -1.48
CA GLY A 72 -8.11 -23.81 -2.86
C GLY A 72 -7.60 -22.43 -3.25
N GLU A 73 -6.97 -22.35 -4.43
CA GLU A 73 -6.47 -21.09 -4.99
C GLU A 73 -7.60 -20.14 -5.38
N ARG A 74 -7.35 -18.83 -5.23
CA ARG A 74 -8.28 -17.76 -5.65
C ARG A 74 -7.52 -16.60 -6.27
N GLY A 75 -8.18 -15.91 -7.18
CA GLY A 75 -7.67 -14.68 -7.77
C GLY A 75 -7.56 -13.59 -6.72
N PHE A 76 -6.51 -12.78 -6.83
CA PHE A 76 -6.29 -11.63 -5.97
C PHE A 76 -5.85 -10.47 -6.85
N HIS A 77 -6.63 -9.39 -6.85
CA HIS A 77 -6.40 -8.25 -7.74
C HIS A 77 -6.70 -6.94 -7.01
N ILE A 78 -6.00 -5.89 -7.40
CA ILE A 78 -6.33 -4.52 -7.01
C ILE A 78 -7.28 -3.99 -8.09
N HIS A 79 -8.37 -3.37 -7.66
CA HIS A 79 -9.37 -2.80 -8.55
C HIS A 79 -9.20 -1.28 -8.66
N GLU A 80 -9.69 -0.71 -9.75
CA GLU A 80 -9.51 0.72 -10.06
C GLU A 80 -10.30 1.67 -9.15
N ASN A 81 -11.43 1.22 -8.59
CA ASN A 81 -12.27 2.04 -7.72
C ASN A 81 -12.25 1.54 -6.27
N GLY A 82 -12.20 2.48 -5.32
CA GLY A 82 -12.27 2.19 -3.89
C GLY A 82 -13.68 1.86 -3.37
N SER A 83 -14.41 0.96 -4.03
CA SER A 83 -15.76 0.57 -3.64
C SER A 83 -15.98 -0.93 -3.75
N CYS A 84 -16.50 -1.55 -2.68
CA CYS A 84 -16.94 -2.95 -2.67
C CYS A 84 -18.46 -3.09 -2.89
N ALA A 85 -19.16 -2.01 -3.25
CA ALA A 85 -20.60 -2.03 -3.42
C ALA A 85 -21.03 -2.90 -4.63
N PRO A 86 -22.23 -3.51 -4.58
CA PRO A 86 -22.81 -4.13 -5.75
C PRO A 86 -23.13 -3.07 -6.82
N ALA A 87 -23.13 -3.47 -8.09
CA ALA A 87 -23.53 -2.61 -9.21
C ALA A 87 -24.22 -3.44 -10.31
N MET A 88 -25.04 -2.79 -11.13
CA MET A 88 -25.82 -3.45 -12.19
C MET A 88 -24.93 -3.70 -13.39
N LYS A 89 -24.95 -4.92 -13.92
CA LYS A 89 -24.33 -5.28 -15.19
C LYS A 89 -25.24 -6.22 -15.95
N ASP A 90 -25.51 -5.91 -17.21
CA ASP A 90 -26.36 -6.72 -18.11
C ASP A 90 -27.73 -7.07 -17.49
N GLY A 91 -28.34 -6.09 -16.81
CA GLY A 91 -29.65 -6.25 -16.17
C GLY A 91 -29.64 -7.09 -14.89
N LYS A 92 -28.47 -7.46 -14.36
CA LYS A 92 -28.34 -8.22 -13.11
C LYS A 92 -27.47 -7.49 -12.09
N MET A 93 -27.86 -7.60 -10.82
CA MET A 93 -27.10 -7.09 -9.70
C MET A 93 -25.94 -8.06 -9.40
N GLY A 94 -24.70 -7.57 -9.43
CA GLY A 94 -23.52 -8.38 -9.15
C GLY A 94 -22.74 -7.87 -7.94
N ALA A 95 -22.12 -8.78 -7.21
CA ALA A 95 -21.30 -8.48 -6.05
C ALA A 95 -20.06 -7.66 -6.43
N ALA A 96 -19.76 -6.63 -5.62
CA ALA A 96 -18.57 -5.77 -5.76
C ALA A 96 -18.32 -5.17 -7.16
N LEU A 97 -19.34 -5.11 -8.02
CA LEU A 97 -19.17 -4.60 -9.39
C LEU A 97 -18.83 -3.11 -9.44
N ALA A 98 -19.10 -2.34 -8.38
CA ALA A 98 -18.68 -0.95 -8.27
C ALA A 98 -17.16 -0.78 -8.16
N ALA A 99 -16.41 -1.84 -7.84
CA ALA A 99 -14.95 -1.83 -7.82
C ALA A 99 -14.35 -1.53 -9.19
N GLY A 100 -15.10 -1.78 -10.27
CA GLY A 100 -14.61 -1.61 -11.64
C GLY A 100 -13.67 -2.73 -12.07
N SER A 101 -12.87 -2.46 -13.09
CA SER A 101 -11.90 -3.38 -13.67
C SER A 101 -10.63 -3.50 -12.81
N HIS A 102 -9.67 -4.31 -13.26
CA HIS A 102 -8.34 -4.37 -12.63
C HIS A 102 -7.66 -3.00 -12.72
N TYR A 103 -6.99 -2.60 -11.64
CA TYR A 103 -6.15 -1.41 -11.64
C TYR A 103 -5.05 -1.56 -12.71
N ASN A 104 -5.10 -0.69 -13.71
CA ASN A 104 -4.21 -0.74 -14.87
C ASN A 104 -3.81 0.69 -15.29
N PRO A 105 -2.93 1.35 -14.51
CA PRO A 105 -2.58 2.75 -14.74
C PRO A 105 -1.88 2.97 -16.09
N ASN A 106 -1.29 1.92 -16.66
CA ASN A 106 -0.55 1.97 -17.91
C ASN A 106 -1.39 1.56 -19.12
N GLN A 107 -2.68 1.23 -18.93
CA GLN A 107 -3.61 0.80 -19.97
C GLN A 107 -3.08 -0.36 -20.86
N ALA A 108 -2.29 -1.26 -20.27
CA ALA A 108 -1.75 -2.41 -21.00
C ALA A 108 -2.87 -3.40 -21.36
N PRO A 109 -2.78 -4.14 -22.49
CA PRO A 109 -3.77 -5.17 -22.83
C PRO A 109 -3.80 -6.29 -21.77
N ILE A 110 -4.97 -6.53 -21.15
CA ILE A 110 -5.15 -7.61 -20.15
C ILE A 110 -5.93 -8.76 -20.78
N THR A 111 -5.34 -9.97 -20.79
CA THR A 111 -6.03 -11.20 -21.18
C THR A 111 -6.76 -11.77 -19.95
N VAL A 112 -8.09 -11.71 -19.93
CA VAL A 112 -8.89 -11.95 -18.72
C VAL A 112 -8.95 -13.44 -18.35
N ARG A 113 -8.53 -13.80 -17.12
CA ARG A 113 -8.94 -15.02 -16.40
C ARG A 113 -9.80 -14.56 -15.23
N GLN A 114 -11.12 -14.62 -15.38
CA GLN A 114 -12.04 -14.28 -14.29
C GLN A 114 -11.91 -15.34 -13.18
N GLN A 115 -11.34 -14.96 -12.04
CA GLN A 115 -11.29 -15.75 -10.81
C GLN A 115 -11.94 -14.97 -9.67
N PRO A 116 -12.49 -15.66 -8.64
CA PRO A 116 -13.25 -15.03 -7.57
C PRO A 116 -12.43 -13.93 -6.87
N VAL A 117 -13.07 -12.77 -6.73
CA VAL A 117 -12.48 -11.48 -6.39
C VAL A 117 -12.21 -11.37 -4.89
N ILE A 118 -10.96 -11.09 -4.53
CA ILE A 118 -10.59 -10.57 -3.22
C ILE A 118 -10.31 -9.08 -3.41
N SER A 119 -11.25 -8.22 -2.99
CA SER A 119 -11.15 -6.76 -3.16
C SER A 119 -10.26 -6.16 -2.07
N VAL A 120 -9.13 -5.58 -2.48
CA VAL A 120 -8.33 -4.69 -1.64
C VAL A 120 -8.51 -3.27 -2.14
N ILE A 121 -9.16 -2.44 -1.34
CA ILE A 121 -9.27 -1.00 -1.59
C ILE A 121 -7.96 -0.37 -1.16
N TYR A 122 -7.24 0.24 -2.11
CA TYR A 122 -6.12 1.14 -1.84
C TYR A 122 -6.68 2.56 -1.73
N PRO A 123 -6.74 3.18 -0.54
CA PRO A 123 -6.98 4.61 -0.46
C PRO A 123 -5.68 5.34 -0.85
N HIS A 124 -5.76 6.21 -1.85
CA HIS A 124 -4.78 7.28 -2.05
C HIS A 124 -4.75 8.20 -0.82
#